data_AF-K9U4S0-F1
#
_entry.id   AF-K9U4S0-F1
#
_cell.length_a   1.000
_cell.length_b   1.000
_cell.length_c   1.000
_cell.angle_alpha   90.00
_cell.angle_beta   90.00
_cell.angle_gamma   90.00
#
_symmetry.space_group_name_H-M   'P 1'
#
loop_
_entity.id
_entity.type
_entity.pdbx_description
1 polymer ?
#
loop_
_entity_poly.entity_id
_entity_poly.type
_entity_poly.pdbx_seq_one_letter_code
_entity_poly.pdbx_strand_id
1 'polypeptide(L)'
;MTVSKKKNNFYLLGKMVVLTALSTFAVTPSAIAQTGNDLSYFVTSSGSNACVCNPADPFDPQARMPKGTFKGQCLNCEQRAVKLLSPSEAAPYKPAPGSMVLANFKHKGKFWVAQIPRNAVADAIFQIQYYSVLRSPYSAHGQLRFRLKPGYEAILVPQSKTTSGVPKAVRVRDIVYVANGIGVKSAGWNPISGLIDFYAIAQEITALEDRVIDAAQFPFTDRVEQIRLALTPQQKQQLLINAIHQSDREGTSVMYDTLNRNCTTESLRIIDRTIGYNPKILPQEQQEYFVSLPMGVDFNQAALNRELTSETLNEFLAEQIKKMPPIQLPTAPYDAIVRRGLVNSQSKLPNLEQEFAAEFKNKKR
;
A
#
# COMPACT_ATOMS: atom_id res chain seq x y z
N MET A 1 -72.30 -4.72 13.95
CA MET A 1 -72.09 -3.47 14.70
C MET A 1 -70.83 -2.79 14.15
N THR A 2 -71.05 -1.78 13.29
CA THR A 2 -70.58 -0.37 13.43
C THR A 2 -69.09 -0.18 13.13
N VAL A 3 -68.71 0.13 11.88
CA VAL A 3 -68.62 1.47 11.28
C VAL A 3 -67.76 2.44 12.10
N SER A 4 -66.60 2.83 11.57
CA SER A 4 -66.15 4.22 11.67
C SER A 4 -65.19 4.57 10.53
N LYS A 5 -65.75 5.23 9.51
CA LYS A 5 -65.03 6.05 8.54
C LYS A 5 -64.70 7.38 9.22
N LYS A 6 -63.48 7.89 9.05
CA LYS A 6 -63.23 9.34 9.08
C LYS A 6 -62.49 9.76 7.82
N LYS A 7 -63.20 10.54 7.01
CA LYS A 7 -62.73 11.34 5.88
C LYS A 7 -62.52 12.79 6.37
N ASN A 8 -61.85 13.56 5.51
CA ASN A 8 -61.78 15.04 5.41
C ASN A 8 -60.66 15.69 6.25
N ASN A 9 -59.85 16.64 5.77
CA ASN A 9 -60.05 17.60 4.67
C ASN A 9 -58.72 18.07 4.05
N PHE A 10 -58.82 18.43 2.76
CA PHE A 10 -57.93 19.30 1.99
C PHE A 10 -57.97 20.75 2.50
N TYR A 11 -56.83 21.44 2.55
CA TYR A 11 -56.60 22.89 2.28
C TYR A 11 -55.06 23.07 2.11
N LEU A 12 -54.54 23.17 0.90
CA LEU A 12 -54.28 24.36 0.06
C LEU A 12 -53.25 25.38 0.62
N LEU A 13 -52.13 25.46 -0.10
CA LEU A 13 -51.24 26.60 -0.39
C LEU A 13 -50.73 27.52 0.74
N GLY A 14 -49.39 27.60 0.84
CA GLY A 14 -48.70 28.75 1.43
C GLY A 14 -47.19 28.66 1.22
N LYS A 15 -46.67 29.36 0.21
CA LYS A 15 -45.24 29.59 -0.05
C LYS A 15 -44.58 30.21 1.19
N MET A 16 -43.38 29.75 1.56
CA MET A 16 -42.27 30.66 1.88
C MET A 16 -40.94 29.90 1.93
N VAL A 17 -40.10 30.24 0.95
CA VAL A 17 -38.66 29.97 0.96
C VAL A 17 -38.05 30.94 1.97
N VAL A 18 -37.41 30.41 3.01
CA VAL A 18 -36.51 31.18 3.88
C VAL A 18 -35.14 30.53 3.76
N LEU A 19 -34.31 31.11 2.89
CA LEU A 19 -32.87 30.95 2.92
C LEU A 19 -32.35 31.72 4.14
N THR A 20 -31.99 31.01 5.20
CA THR A 20 -31.14 31.58 6.25
C THR A 20 -29.70 31.17 6.01
N ALA A 21 -28.89 32.21 5.88
CA ALA A 21 -27.45 32.21 5.67
C ALA A 21 -26.70 31.26 6.61
N LEU A 22 -25.96 30.32 6.04
CA LEU A 22 -24.86 29.65 6.72
C LEU A 22 -23.61 30.52 6.57
N SER A 23 -23.22 31.10 7.70
CA SER A 23 -21.94 31.74 7.93
C SER A 23 -20.78 30.85 7.46
N THR A 24 -20.06 31.32 6.45
CA THR A 24 -18.83 30.74 5.94
C THR A 24 -17.74 30.84 7.01
N PHE A 25 -17.52 29.76 7.76
CA PHE A 25 -16.22 29.53 8.36
C PHE A 25 -15.27 29.13 7.23
N ALA A 26 -14.40 30.05 6.83
CA ALA A 26 -13.25 29.74 6.01
C ALA A 26 -12.28 28.87 6.83
N VAL A 27 -12.51 27.56 6.85
CA VAL A 27 -11.48 26.61 7.24
C VAL A 27 -10.60 26.44 6.02
N THR A 28 -9.43 27.06 6.01
CA THR A 28 -8.37 26.73 5.05
C THR A 28 -7.95 25.27 5.28
N PRO A 29 -8.23 24.32 4.38
CA PRO A 29 -7.68 22.99 4.49
C PRO A 29 -6.27 23.05 3.92
N SER A 30 -5.28 23.14 4.79
CA SER A 30 -3.90 22.81 4.46
C SER A 30 -3.81 21.30 4.24
N ALA A 31 -4.12 20.83 3.03
CA ALA A 31 -3.74 19.50 2.58
C ALA A 31 -2.24 19.50 2.29
N ILE A 32 -1.43 19.44 3.34
CA ILE A 32 -0.02 19.09 3.25
C ILE A 32 0.04 17.57 3.32
N ALA A 33 0.04 16.93 2.15
CA ALA A 33 0.66 15.62 2.04
C ALA A 33 2.18 15.83 2.18
N GLN A 34 2.80 15.04 3.06
CA GLN A 34 4.22 15.08 3.47
C GLN A 34 4.62 16.22 4.43
N THR A 35 4.36 16.06 5.73
CA THR A 35 5.20 16.68 6.77
C THR A 35 6.46 15.83 6.96
N GLY A 36 7.35 15.88 5.98
CA GLY A 36 8.77 15.65 6.20
C GLY A 36 9.43 17.00 6.45
N ASN A 37 9.31 17.53 7.68
CA ASN A 37 10.13 18.64 8.12
C ASN A 37 11.57 18.13 8.29
N ASP A 38 12.31 18.09 7.17
CA ASP A 38 13.77 18.15 7.10
C ASP A 38 14.17 18.35 5.62
N LEU A 39 13.71 19.47 5.05
CA LEU A 39 14.15 19.95 3.74
C LEU A 39 15.39 20.83 3.88
N SER A 40 16.50 20.24 4.30
CA SER A 40 17.80 20.91 4.32
C SER A 40 18.87 20.06 3.64
N TYR A 41 18.65 19.67 2.38
CA TYR A 41 19.71 19.35 1.40
C TYR A 41 19.15 19.53 -0.01
N PHE A 42 18.93 20.78 -0.42
CA PHE A 42 18.71 21.10 -1.83
C PHE A 42 20.05 21.22 -2.53
N VAL A 43 20.52 20.11 -3.10
CA VAL A 43 21.43 20.20 -4.25
C VAL A 43 20.53 20.33 -5.47
N THR A 44 20.35 21.55 -5.95
CA THR A 44 19.93 21.80 -7.32
C THR A 44 20.99 21.20 -8.24
N SER A 45 20.79 19.95 -8.67
CA SER A 45 21.61 19.32 -9.70
C SER A 45 21.35 20.05 -11.02
N SER A 46 22.18 21.05 -11.28
CA SER A 46 22.42 21.57 -12.60
C SER A 46 23.07 20.48 -13.46
N GLY A 47 22.32 19.91 -14.41
CA GLY A 47 22.91 19.36 -15.64
C GLY A 47 23.33 17.88 -15.69
N SER A 48 23.00 17.01 -14.74
CA SER A 48 23.23 15.56 -14.93
C SER A 48 21.93 14.81 -15.23
N ASN A 49 21.90 14.14 -16.39
CA ASN A 49 20.87 13.21 -16.83
C ASN A 49 20.71 11.98 -15.91
N ALA A 50 21.13 11.98 -14.64
CA ALA A 50 21.18 10.79 -13.80
C ALA A 50 20.15 10.88 -12.65
N CYS A 51 19.23 9.92 -12.56
CA CYS A 51 18.20 9.86 -11.50
C CYS A 51 18.75 9.37 -10.16
N VAL A 52 19.88 9.92 -9.73
CA VAL A 52 20.60 9.47 -8.52
C VAL A 52 19.94 10.06 -7.28
N CYS A 53 19.49 9.20 -6.36
CA CYS A 53 18.91 9.62 -5.09
C CYS A 53 19.99 9.95 -4.04
N ASN A 54 21.03 9.14 -3.99
CA ASN A 54 22.18 9.29 -3.09
C ASN A 54 23.44 8.73 -3.79
N PRO A 55 24.37 9.59 -4.23
CA PRO A 55 25.60 9.13 -4.90
C PRO A 55 26.50 8.23 -4.05
N ALA A 56 26.38 8.28 -2.72
CA ALA A 56 27.13 7.42 -1.80
C ALA A 56 26.47 6.06 -1.54
N ASP A 57 25.30 5.81 -2.11
CA ASP A 57 24.56 4.57 -1.96
C ASP A 57 24.87 3.60 -3.11
N PRO A 58 25.54 2.46 -2.84
CA PRO A 58 25.91 1.50 -3.89
C PRO A 58 24.71 0.78 -4.51
N PHE A 59 23.51 0.85 -3.90
CA PHE A 59 22.29 0.28 -4.46
C PHE A 59 21.21 1.34 -4.69
N ASP A 60 21.65 2.57 -4.98
CA ASP A 60 20.78 3.60 -5.51
C ASP A 60 19.99 3.05 -6.71
N PRO A 61 18.65 3.14 -6.71
CA PRO A 61 17.83 2.49 -7.72
C PRO A 61 17.91 3.20 -9.08
N GLN A 62 18.39 4.46 -9.12
CA GLN A 62 18.41 5.31 -10.31
C GLN A 62 17.10 5.29 -11.11
N ALA A 63 15.99 5.21 -10.38
CA ALA A 63 14.70 4.79 -10.93
C ALA A 63 14.06 5.85 -11.82
N ARG A 64 13.45 5.40 -12.92
CA ARG A 64 12.72 6.23 -13.87
C ARG A 64 11.34 5.66 -14.11
N MET A 65 10.41 6.55 -14.41
CA MET A 65 9.09 6.15 -14.87
C MET A 65 9.23 5.35 -16.18
N PRO A 66 8.75 4.11 -16.27
CA PRO A 66 9.01 3.26 -17.43
C PRO A 66 8.06 3.57 -18.61
N LYS A 67 6.84 4.08 -18.35
CA LYS A 67 5.80 4.35 -19.34
C LYS A 67 4.95 5.57 -18.97
N GLY A 68 3.96 5.91 -19.80
CA GLY A 68 3.01 7.00 -19.55
C GLY A 68 3.55 8.41 -19.73
N THR A 69 2.77 9.40 -19.27
CA THR A 69 3.04 10.84 -19.42
C THR A 69 4.39 11.27 -18.82
N PHE A 70 4.84 10.58 -17.77
CA PHE A 70 6.10 10.90 -17.09
C PHE A 70 7.28 10.02 -17.52
N LYS A 71 7.15 9.23 -18.60
CA LYS A 71 8.18 8.30 -19.06
C LYS A 71 9.57 8.97 -19.09
N GLY A 72 10.56 8.31 -18.48
CA GLY A 72 11.94 8.77 -18.43
C GLY A 72 12.25 9.77 -17.31
N GLN A 73 11.24 10.38 -16.68
CA GLN A 73 11.43 11.23 -15.51
C GLN A 73 11.81 10.42 -14.27
N CYS A 74 12.55 11.04 -13.36
CA CYS A 74 13.03 10.38 -12.14
C CYS A 74 11.88 10.12 -11.17
N LEU A 75 11.82 8.91 -10.64
CA LEU A 75 10.89 8.53 -9.58
C LEU A 75 11.35 9.06 -8.21
N ASN A 76 10.43 9.14 -7.25
CA ASN A 76 10.75 9.47 -5.87
C ASN A 76 11.78 8.45 -5.30
N CYS A 77 12.59 8.92 -4.36
CA CYS A 77 13.66 8.17 -3.72
C CYS A 77 13.26 7.54 -2.38
N GLU A 78 12.12 7.95 -1.82
CA GLU A 78 11.61 7.52 -0.50
C GLU A 78 11.04 6.10 -0.50
N GLN A 79 10.79 5.56 -1.68
CA GLN A 79 10.25 4.21 -1.91
C GLN A 79 11.16 3.50 -2.89
N ARG A 80 11.58 2.28 -2.55
CA ARG A 80 12.55 1.54 -3.37
C ARG A 80 12.16 0.08 -3.43
N ALA A 81 12.22 -0.45 -4.65
CA ALA A 81 12.16 -1.89 -4.82
C ALA A 81 13.35 -2.54 -4.10
N VAL A 82 13.07 -3.64 -3.41
CA VAL A 82 14.10 -4.51 -2.86
C VAL A 82 14.95 -5.09 -3.98
N LYS A 83 16.27 -5.10 -3.75
CA LYS A 83 17.25 -5.74 -4.62
C LYS A 83 17.85 -6.94 -3.90
N LEU A 84 17.76 -8.13 -4.49
CA LEU A 84 18.44 -9.31 -3.98
C LEU A 84 19.92 -9.23 -4.35
N LEU A 85 20.82 -9.38 -3.38
CA LEU A 85 22.25 -9.28 -3.64
C LEU A 85 22.82 -10.63 -4.09
N SER A 86 23.62 -10.59 -5.14
CA SER A 86 24.48 -11.72 -5.51
C SER A 86 25.52 -12.01 -4.42
N PRO A 87 26.14 -13.20 -4.40
CA PRO A 87 27.17 -13.53 -3.41
C PRO A 87 28.33 -12.51 -3.37
N SER A 88 28.76 -11.98 -4.52
CA SER A 88 29.83 -10.98 -4.60
C SER A 88 29.39 -9.61 -4.07
N GLU A 89 28.16 -9.17 -4.36
CA GLU A 89 27.59 -7.94 -3.79
C GLU A 89 27.33 -8.04 -2.28
N ALA A 90 26.99 -9.24 -1.80
CA ALA A 90 26.71 -9.51 -0.40
C ALA A 90 27.99 -9.68 0.45
N ALA A 91 29.09 -10.14 -0.14
CA ALA A 91 30.35 -10.46 0.56
C ALA A 91 30.87 -9.34 1.50
N PRO A 92 30.82 -8.05 1.13
CA PRO A 92 31.26 -6.97 2.02
C PRO A 92 30.44 -6.84 3.32
N TYR A 93 29.22 -7.35 3.35
CA TYR A 93 28.33 -7.34 4.51
C TYR A 93 28.50 -8.59 5.40
N LYS A 94 29.40 -9.51 5.02
CA LYS A 94 29.77 -10.71 5.79
C LYS A 94 28.55 -11.49 6.29
N PRO A 95 27.62 -11.89 5.41
CA PRO A 95 26.40 -12.56 5.84
C PRO A 95 26.69 -13.93 6.46
N ALA A 96 25.87 -14.31 7.44
CA ALA A 96 25.92 -15.67 7.99
C ALA A 96 25.60 -16.71 6.89
N PRO A 97 26.24 -17.90 6.89
CA PRO A 97 26.01 -18.93 5.88
C PRO A 97 24.52 -19.25 5.70
N GLY A 98 24.10 -19.33 4.44
CA GLY A 98 22.71 -19.63 4.10
C GLY A 98 21.73 -18.44 4.26
N SER A 99 22.17 -17.26 4.64
CA SER A 99 21.30 -16.08 4.66
C SER A 99 20.98 -15.58 3.25
N MET A 100 19.76 -15.09 3.06
CA MET A 100 19.43 -14.22 1.94
C MET A 100 19.84 -12.80 2.29
N VAL A 101 20.46 -12.10 1.36
CA VAL A 101 20.92 -10.73 1.57
C VAL A 101 20.25 -9.83 0.56
N LEU A 102 19.58 -8.80 1.03
CA LEU A 102 18.86 -7.86 0.17
C LEU A 102 19.18 -6.42 0.57
N ALA A 103 19.24 -5.54 -0.43
CA ALA A 103 19.37 -4.10 -0.25
C ALA A 103 18.01 -3.42 -0.33
N ASN A 104 17.98 -2.13 0.01
CA ASN A 104 16.78 -1.28 0.04
C ASN A 104 15.71 -1.75 1.04
N PHE A 105 16.09 -2.44 2.11
CA PHE A 105 15.20 -2.68 3.24
C PHE A 105 14.94 -1.36 3.98
N LYS A 106 13.67 -0.93 4.11
CA LYS A 106 13.33 0.34 4.77
C LYS A 106 13.14 0.16 6.27
N HIS A 107 13.93 0.89 7.07
CA HIS A 107 13.79 0.94 8.53
C HIS A 107 14.13 2.33 9.06
N LYS A 108 13.20 2.94 9.81
CA LYS A 108 13.32 4.28 10.42
C LYS A 108 13.72 5.34 9.40
N GLY A 109 13.02 5.35 8.25
CA GLY A 109 13.24 6.31 7.16
C GLY A 109 14.56 6.14 6.40
N LYS A 110 15.33 5.06 6.64
CA LYS A 110 16.60 4.78 5.96
C LYS A 110 16.56 3.45 5.23
N PHE A 111 17.44 3.30 4.25
CA PHE A 111 17.65 2.05 3.52
C PHE A 111 18.84 1.26 4.08
N TRP A 112 18.61 -0.03 4.28
CA TRP A 112 19.53 -0.97 4.90
C TRP A 112 19.76 -2.17 3.99
N VAL A 113 20.89 -2.83 4.21
CA VAL A 113 21.08 -4.22 3.76
C VAL A 113 20.56 -5.13 4.85
N ALA A 114 19.57 -5.97 4.53
CA ALA A 114 19.01 -6.96 5.44
C ALA A 114 19.60 -8.34 5.14
N GLN A 115 20.00 -9.03 6.20
CA GLN A 115 20.42 -10.43 6.17
C GLN A 115 19.34 -11.26 6.85
N ILE A 116 18.66 -12.12 6.08
CA ILE A 116 17.54 -12.93 6.56
C ILE A 116 17.97 -14.40 6.52
N PRO A 117 18.02 -15.10 7.67
CA PRO A 117 18.35 -16.51 7.68
C PRO A 117 17.35 -17.35 6.86
N ARG A 118 17.81 -18.46 6.29
CA ARG A 118 16.90 -19.48 5.72
C ARG A 118 15.98 -20.03 6.81
N ASN A 119 14.76 -20.38 6.42
CA ASN A 119 13.74 -20.98 7.30
C ASN A 119 13.42 -20.13 8.54
N ALA A 120 13.57 -18.81 8.45
CA ALA A 120 13.36 -17.87 9.53
C ALA A 120 11.87 -17.58 9.80
N VAL A 121 10.99 -17.75 8.81
CA VAL A 121 9.58 -17.34 8.93
C VAL A 121 8.81 -18.27 9.88
N ALA A 122 8.28 -17.70 10.97
CA ALA A 122 7.37 -18.37 11.89
C ALA A 122 5.92 -18.25 11.43
N ASP A 123 5.50 -17.04 11.06
CA ASP A 123 4.15 -16.72 10.59
C ASP A 123 4.20 -15.85 9.32
N ALA A 124 3.28 -16.14 8.41
CA ALA A 124 2.93 -15.30 7.27
C ALA A 124 1.51 -14.77 7.51
N ILE A 125 1.35 -13.45 7.45
CA ILE A 125 0.14 -12.73 7.82
C ILE A 125 -0.23 -11.82 6.66
N PHE A 126 -1.42 -11.97 6.11
CA PHE A 126 -1.96 -11.01 5.18
C PHE A 126 -2.62 -9.89 5.97
N GLN A 127 -2.24 -8.65 5.70
CA GLN A 127 -2.79 -7.47 6.35
C GLN A 127 -3.63 -6.69 5.34
N ILE A 128 -4.80 -6.24 5.78
CA ILE A 128 -5.74 -5.45 4.99
C ILE A 128 -5.95 -4.12 5.70
N GLN A 129 -5.34 -3.06 5.18
CA GLN A 129 -5.59 -1.69 5.63
C GLN A 129 -6.83 -1.15 4.92
N TYR A 130 -7.95 -1.08 5.63
CA TYR A 130 -9.20 -0.51 5.11
C TYR A 130 -9.19 1.00 5.20
N TYR A 131 -9.81 1.64 4.21
CA TYR A 131 -9.93 3.08 4.15
C TYR A 131 -11.32 3.56 4.62
N SER A 132 -11.35 4.69 5.32
CA SER A 132 -12.56 5.37 5.78
C SER A 132 -13.24 6.16 4.67
N VAL A 133 -12.48 6.53 3.63
CA VAL A 133 -12.98 7.10 2.38
C VAL A 133 -13.41 5.95 1.49
N LEU A 134 -14.65 6.00 1.01
CA LEU A 134 -15.31 4.91 0.28
C LEU A 134 -15.31 3.63 1.09
N ARG A 135 -15.97 3.68 2.24
CA ARG A 135 -16.15 2.50 3.10
C ARG A 135 -16.72 1.35 2.28
N SER A 136 -15.82 0.50 1.86
CA SER A 136 -16.07 -0.57 0.91
C SER A 136 -15.11 -1.69 1.26
N PRO A 137 -15.56 -2.94 1.29
CA PRO A 137 -14.67 -4.08 1.50
C PRO A 137 -13.63 -4.22 0.37
N TYR A 138 -13.80 -3.49 -0.73
CA TYR A 138 -12.95 -3.54 -1.92
C TYR A 138 -11.88 -2.43 -1.94
N SER A 139 -12.08 -1.33 -1.20
CA SER A 139 -11.12 -0.23 -1.10
C SER A 139 -10.18 -0.48 0.08
N ALA A 140 -9.10 -1.19 -0.20
CA ALA A 140 -8.13 -1.55 0.83
C ALA A 140 -6.71 -1.70 0.27
N HIS A 141 -5.76 -1.60 1.17
CA HIS A 141 -4.35 -1.81 0.90
C HIS A 141 -3.87 -3.12 1.50
N GLY A 142 -3.67 -4.10 0.63
CA GLY A 142 -3.16 -5.43 0.97
C GLY A 142 -1.64 -5.44 1.05
N GLN A 143 -1.12 -6.06 2.10
CA GLN A 143 0.32 -6.24 2.31
C GLN A 143 0.61 -7.58 3.03
N LEU A 144 1.85 -8.04 2.96
CA LEU A 144 2.29 -9.31 3.57
C LEU A 144 3.24 -9.04 4.73
N ARG A 145 2.83 -9.36 5.95
CA ARG A 145 3.68 -9.37 7.14
C ARG A 145 4.28 -10.75 7.34
N PHE A 146 5.58 -10.81 7.57
CA PHE A 146 6.29 -12.01 7.98
C PHE A 146 6.87 -11.81 9.36
N ARG A 147 6.50 -12.68 10.30
CA ARG A 147 7.08 -12.73 11.63
C ARG A 147 8.16 -13.81 11.65
N LEU A 148 9.38 -13.41 11.99
CA LEU A 148 10.52 -14.31 12.09
C LEU A 148 10.58 -15.00 13.47
N LYS A 149 11.19 -16.18 13.50
CA LYS A 149 11.42 -16.96 14.74
C LYS A 149 12.39 -16.20 15.66
N PRO A 150 12.23 -16.29 16.99
CA PRO A 150 13.23 -15.80 17.92
C PRO A 150 14.62 -16.40 17.61
N GLY A 151 15.64 -15.55 17.56
CA GLY A 151 17.01 -15.92 17.19
C GLY A 151 17.27 -16.00 15.68
N TYR A 152 16.24 -15.89 14.84
CA TYR A 152 16.31 -15.86 13.37
C TYR A 152 15.84 -14.51 12.82
N GLU A 153 15.98 -13.44 13.60
CA GLU A 153 15.62 -12.09 13.16
C GLU A 153 16.44 -11.65 11.94
N ALA A 154 15.86 -10.76 11.14
CA ALA A 154 16.60 -10.08 10.09
C ALA A 154 17.65 -9.17 10.73
N ILE A 155 18.90 -9.28 10.28
CA ILE A 155 19.98 -8.41 10.73
C ILE A 155 20.16 -7.30 9.70
N LEU A 156 19.87 -6.06 10.10
CA LEU A 156 20.07 -4.89 9.26
C LEU A 156 21.45 -4.30 9.51
N VAL A 157 22.18 -4.08 8.42
CA VAL A 157 23.47 -3.39 8.40
C VAL A 157 23.40 -2.20 7.43
N PRO A 158 24.18 -1.14 7.66
CA PRO A 158 24.13 0.04 6.81
C PRO A 158 24.45 -0.32 5.37
N GLN A 159 23.66 0.25 4.46
CA GLN A 159 23.84 0.06 3.04
C GLN A 159 25.06 0.82 2.49
N SER A 160 25.27 2.06 2.96
CA SER A 160 26.45 2.84 2.61
C SER A 160 27.57 2.65 3.62
N LYS A 161 28.79 2.47 3.12
CA LYS A 161 30.01 2.31 3.93
C LYS A 161 30.60 3.64 4.42
N THR A 162 30.06 4.78 3.98
CA THR A 162 30.62 6.10 4.25
C THR A 162 30.23 6.68 5.60
N THR A 163 29.36 6.01 6.37
CA THR A 163 29.05 6.45 7.73
C THR A 163 30.21 6.13 8.65
N SER A 164 31.06 7.13 8.89
CA SER A 164 32.05 7.11 9.96
C SER A 164 31.34 6.82 11.29
N GLY A 165 31.67 5.68 11.89
CA GLY A 165 30.95 5.10 13.03
C GLY A 165 29.99 4.02 12.55
N VAL A 166 30.41 2.75 12.66
CA VAL A 166 29.61 1.59 12.25
C VAL A 166 28.30 1.60 13.04
N PRO A 167 27.14 1.93 12.42
CA PRO A 167 25.86 1.79 13.08
C PRO A 167 25.71 0.34 13.54
N LYS A 168 25.38 0.17 14.82
CA LYS A 168 25.17 -1.15 15.41
C LYS A 168 24.12 -1.90 14.61
N ALA A 169 24.40 -3.15 14.28
CA ALA A 169 23.45 -4.00 13.58
C ALA A 169 22.10 -4.02 14.31
N VAL A 170 21.02 -3.84 13.55
CA VAL A 170 19.65 -3.82 14.10
C VAL A 170 19.00 -5.16 13.85
N ARG A 171 18.32 -5.71 14.86
CA ARG A 171 17.53 -6.93 14.70
C ARG A 171 16.07 -6.57 14.45
N VAL A 172 15.48 -7.08 13.38
CA VAL A 172 14.07 -6.88 13.04
C VAL A 172 13.37 -8.23 12.96
N ARG A 173 12.31 -8.38 13.77
CA ARG A 173 11.56 -9.63 13.87
C ARG A 173 10.37 -9.67 12.92
N ASP A 174 9.70 -8.54 12.72
CA ASP A 174 8.52 -8.45 11.89
C ASP A 174 8.83 -7.56 10.68
N ILE A 175 8.72 -8.13 9.49
CA ILE A 175 8.97 -7.46 8.22
C ILE A 175 7.69 -7.43 7.39
N VAL A 176 7.48 -6.39 6.61
CA VAL A 176 6.30 -6.21 5.77
C VAL A 176 6.75 -6.03 4.33
N TYR A 177 6.28 -6.89 3.45
CA TYR A 177 6.30 -6.68 2.01
C TYR A 177 5.05 -5.91 1.59
N VAL A 178 5.24 -4.90 0.73
CA VAL A 178 4.16 -4.08 0.19
C VAL A 178 4.49 -3.62 -1.23
N ALA A 179 3.52 -3.70 -2.15
CA ALA A 179 3.64 -3.14 -3.49
C ALA A 179 2.99 -1.76 -3.54
N ASN A 180 3.79 -0.69 -3.51
CA ASN A 180 3.30 0.68 -3.51
C ASN A 180 3.39 1.33 -4.89
N GLY A 181 2.43 2.21 -5.18
CA GLY A 181 2.54 3.13 -6.32
C GLY A 181 3.58 4.21 -6.01
N ILE A 182 4.57 4.39 -6.87
CA ILE A 182 5.61 5.42 -6.76
C ILE A 182 5.52 6.40 -7.94
N GLY A 183 5.49 7.69 -7.62
CA GLY A 183 5.39 8.77 -8.60
C GLY A 183 6.71 9.47 -8.86
N VAL A 184 6.71 10.41 -9.80
CA VAL A 184 7.79 11.42 -9.91
C VAL A 184 7.72 12.38 -8.73
N LYS A 185 8.85 12.98 -8.32
CA LYS A 185 8.93 13.85 -7.13
C LYS A 185 7.93 15.02 -7.14
N SER A 186 7.57 15.52 -8.31
CA SER A 186 6.60 16.63 -8.48
C SER A 186 5.13 16.19 -8.52
N ALA A 187 4.86 14.88 -8.59
CA ALA A 187 3.50 14.36 -8.65
C ALA A 187 3.06 13.87 -7.27
N GLY A 188 2.05 14.53 -6.70
CA GLY A 188 1.36 14.01 -5.51
C GLY A 188 0.72 12.65 -5.78
N TRP A 189 0.54 11.83 -4.74
CA TRP A 189 -0.24 10.61 -4.86
C TRP A 189 -1.74 10.92 -4.89
N ASN A 190 -2.46 10.35 -5.86
CA ASN A 190 -3.91 10.39 -5.97
C ASN A 190 -4.35 9.07 -6.63
N PRO A 191 -5.39 8.37 -6.15
CA PRO A 191 -5.92 7.17 -6.82
C PRO A 191 -6.18 7.39 -8.32
N ILE A 192 -6.43 8.65 -8.72
CA ILE A 192 -6.61 9.10 -10.10
C ILE A 192 -5.56 8.66 -11.06
N SER A 193 -4.35 8.99 -10.68
CA SER A 193 -3.19 8.90 -11.52
C SER A 193 -2.79 7.42 -11.71
N GLY A 194 -3.20 6.53 -10.79
CA GLY A 194 -2.94 5.10 -10.86
C GLY A 194 -3.74 4.32 -11.92
N LEU A 195 -4.61 4.98 -12.69
CA LEU A 195 -5.34 4.35 -13.80
C LEU A 195 -4.86 4.80 -15.18
N ILE A 196 -3.92 5.76 -15.21
CA ILE A 196 -3.41 6.39 -16.44
C ILE A 196 -1.88 6.33 -16.52
N ASP A 197 -1.26 5.28 -15.98
CA ASP A 197 0.20 5.08 -16.03
C ASP A 197 1.01 6.22 -15.37
N PHE A 198 0.54 6.80 -14.25
CA PHE A 198 1.29 7.87 -13.56
C PHE A 198 2.18 7.35 -12.43
N TYR A 199 2.01 6.10 -12.01
CA TYR A 199 2.82 5.50 -10.96
C TYR A 199 3.47 4.23 -11.47
N ALA A 200 4.75 4.06 -11.19
CA ALA A 200 5.37 2.74 -11.23
C ALA A 200 5.02 1.98 -9.94
N ILE A 201 5.35 0.70 -9.87
CA ILE A 201 5.29 -0.08 -8.63
C ILE A 201 6.69 -0.15 -8.03
N ALA A 202 6.82 0.21 -6.75
CA ALA A 202 7.94 -0.18 -5.91
C ALA A 202 7.49 -1.29 -4.95
N GLN A 203 8.13 -2.45 -5.04
CA GLN A 203 7.88 -3.56 -4.13
C GLN A 203 8.84 -3.48 -2.95
N GLU A 204 8.35 -2.91 -1.87
CA GLU A 204 9.17 -2.57 -0.71
C GLU A 204 9.15 -3.72 0.30
N ILE A 205 10.26 -3.90 1.03
CA ILE A 205 10.26 -4.61 2.30
C ILE A 205 10.71 -3.63 3.37
N THR A 206 9.91 -3.53 4.43
CA THR A 206 10.13 -2.59 5.52
C THR A 206 9.91 -3.24 6.88
N ALA A 207 10.44 -2.64 7.93
CA ALA A 207 10.14 -3.07 9.29
C ALA A 207 8.66 -2.77 9.63
N LEU A 208 8.03 -3.66 10.41
CA LEU A 208 6.63 -3.46 10.79
C LEU A 208 6.41 -2.15 11.54
N GLU A 209 7.36 -1.72 12.37
CA GLU A 209 7.24 -0.52 13.19
C GLU A 209 7.02 0.74 12.33
N ASP A 210 7.69 0.82 11.17
CA ASP A 210 7.49 1.92 10.22
C ASP A 210 6.08 1.87 9.62
N ARG A 211 5.58 0.68 9.28
CA ARG A 211 4.20 0.51 8.74
C ARG A 211 3.12 0.80 9.76
N VAL A 212 3.35 0.50 11.04
CA VAL A 212 2.44 0.86 12.13
C VAL A 212 2.32 2.37 12.23
N ILE A 213 3.46 3.09 12.18
CA ILE A 213 3.48 4.56 12.19
C ILE A 213 2.75 5.12 10.96
N ASP A 214 3.06 4.61 9.76
CA ASP A 214 2.40 5.02 8.51
C ASP A 214 0.88 4.85 8.61
N ALA A 215 0.41 3.68 9.06
CA ALA A 215 -1.03 3.37 9.15
C ALA A 215 -1.74 4.24 10.19
N ALA A 216 -1.09 4.51 11.32
CA ALA A 216 -1.62 5.38 12.38
C ALA A 216 -1.72 6.84 11.94
N GLN A 217 -0.71 7.34 11.21
CA GLN A 217 -0.65 8.71 10.72
C GLN A 217 -1.48 8.94 9.46
N PHE A 218 -1.78 7.89 8.68
CA PHE A 218 -2.60 8.03 7.48
C PHE A 218 -4.05 8.39 7.85
N PRO A 219 -4.53 9.59 7.46
CA PRO A 219 -5.82 10.12 7.92
C PRO A 219 -7.00 9.23 7.57
N PHE A 220 -6.90 8.52 6.45
CA PHE A 220 -7.98 7.68 5.94
C PHE A 220 -7.92 6.22 6.39
N THR A 221 -6.96 5.80 7.23
CA THR A 221 -7.01 4.41 7.76
C THR A 221 -8.19 4.27 8.72
N ASP A 222 -9.14 3.38 8.40
CA ASP A 222 -10.21 2.95 9.30
C ASP A 222 -9.70 1.91 10.31
N ARG A 223 -9.21 0.78 9.76
CA ARG A 223 -8.63 -0.33 10.52
C ARG A 223 -7.63 -1.11 9.68
N VAL A 224 -6.72 -1.83 10.33
CA VAL A 224 -5.81 -2.78 9.70
C VAL A 224 -6.10 -4.19 10.22
N GLU A 225 -6.85 -4.95 9.43
CA GLU A 225 -7.17 -6.35 9.72
C GLU A 225 -5.95 -7.24 9.47
N GLN A 226 -5.78 -8.27 10.29
CA GLN A 226 -4.66 -9.20 10.21
C GLN A 226 -5.17 -10.64 10.12
N ILE A 227 -4.72 -11.37 9.09
CA ILE A 227 -5.12 -12.75 8.83
C ILE A 227 -3.87 -13.61 8.79
N ARG A 228 -3.67 -14.48 9.79
CA ARG A 228 -2.61 -15.50 9.72
C ARG A 228 -2.98 -16.48 8.60
N LEU A 229 -2.11 -16.61 7.61
CA LEU A 229 -2.32 -17.51 6.49
C LEU A 229 -2.07 -18.96 6.93
N ALA A 230 -3.01 -19.85 6.62
CA ALA A 230 -2.95 -21.28 6.90
C ALA A 230 -1.97 -22.01 5.96
N LEU A 231 -0.70 -21.63 6.01
CA LEU A 231 0.38 -22.17 5.17
C LEU A 231 1.25 -23.16 5.96
N THR A 232 1.81 -24.15 5.27
CA THR A 232 2.85 -25.02 5.83
C THR A 232 4.13 -24.22 6.13
N PRO A 233 5.02 -24.67 7.02
CA PRO A 233 6.29 -23.98 7.29
C PRO A 233 7.11 -23.70 6.03
N GLN A 234 7.14 -24.64 5.08
CA GLN A 234 7.83 -24.50 3.80
C GLN A 234 7.17 -23.41 2.94
N GLN A 235 5.84 -23.40 2.84
CA GLN A 235 5.11 -22.38 2.10
C GLN A 235 5.28 -20.98 2.70
N LYS A 236 5.32 -20.85 4.03
CA LYS A 236 5.58 -19.55 4.70
C LYS A 236 6.94 -18.98 4.30
N GLN A 237 7.99 -19.81 4.30
CA GLN A 237 9.32 -19.40 3.85
C GLN A 237 9.35 -19.10 2.35
N GLN A 238 8.70 -19.94 1.54
CA GLN A 238 8.64 -19.76 0.09
C GLN A 238 7.89 -18.48 -0.30
N LEU A 239 6.87 -18.09 0.46
CA LEU A 239 6.12 -16.85 0.24
C LEU A 239 7.03 -15.61 0.35
N LEU A 240 7.88 -15.56 1.38
CA LEU A 240 8.87 -14.49 1.55
C LEU A 240 9.88 -14.47 0.39
N ILE A 241 10.39 -15.65 0.02
CA ILE A 241 11.34 -15.81 -1.09
C ILE A 241 10.71 -15.29 -2.41
N ASN A 242 9.47 -15.68 -2.69
CA ASN A 242 8.73 -15.24 -3.87
C ASN A 242 8.51 -13.72 -3.88
N ALA A 243 8.22 -13.12 -2.72
CA ALA A 243 8.06 -11.68 -2.59
C ALA A 243 9.37 -10.92 -2.90
N ILE A 244 10.50 -11.38 -2.34
CA ILE A 244 11.82 -10.80 -2.59
C ILE A 244 12.19 -10.92 -4.07
N HIS A 245 12.06 -12.11 -4.66
CA HIS A 245 12.37 -12.33 -6.07
C HIS A 245 11.45 -11.55 -7.02
N GLN A 246 10.18 -11.36 -6.64
CA GLN A 246 9.30 -10.53 -7.45
C GLN A 246 9.78 -9.09 -7.46
N SER A 247 10.09 -8.53 -6.28
CA SER A 247 10.61 -7.18 -6.18
C SER A 247 11.89 -6.99 -6.99
N ASP A 248 12.85 -7.89 -6.83
CA ASP A 248 14.15 -7.81 -7.49
C ASP A 248 14.01 -7.87 -9.02
N ARG A 249 13.21 -8.84 -9.52
CA ARG A 249 12.97 -9.01 -10.95
C ARG A 249 12.26 -7.81 -11.58
N GLU A 250 11.28 -7.25 -10.89
CA GLU A 250 10.43 -6.20 -11.45
C GLU A 250 11.04 -4.80 -11.25
N GLY A 251 11.83 -4.60 -10.19
CA GLY A 251 12.38 -3.29 -9.83
C GLY A 251 11.27 -2.25 -9.79
N THR A 252 11.41 -1.21 -10.63
CA THR A 252 10.38 -0.18 -10.88
C THR A 252 9.89 -0.19 -12.33
N SER A 253 10.08 -1.30 -13.05
CA SER A 253 9.74 -1.42 -14.49
C SER A 253 8.25 -1.64 -14.78
N VAL A 254 7.47 -1.86 -13.73
CA VAL A 254 6.04 -2.18 -13.79
C VAL A 254 5.22 -0.94 -13.46
N MET A 255 4.16 -0.70 -14.23
CA MET A 255 3.17 0.33 -13.93
C MET A 255 2.17 -0.16 -12.88
N TYR A 256 1.85 0.73 -11.94
CA TYR A 256 0.76 0.54 -11.00
C TYR A 256 -0.54 0.72 -11.77
N ASP A 257 -1.39 -0.30 -11.69
CA ASP A 257 -2.73 -0.32 -12.26
C ASP A 257 -3.68 -0.62 -11.11
N THR A 258 -4.53 0.35 -10.81
CA THR A 258 -5.34 0.28 -9.60
C THR A 258 -6.40 -0.85 -9.65
N LEU A 259 -6.73 -1.38 -10.84
CA LEU A 259 -7.63 -2.54 -11.00
C LEU A 259 -6.88 -3.88 -11.11
N ASN A 260 -5.70 -3.88 -11.72
CA ASN A 260 -4.99 -5.10 -12.10
C ASN A 260 -3.67 -5.30 -11.35
N ARG A 261 -2.85 -4.28 -11.21
CA ARG A 261 -1.50 -4.33 -10.61
C ARG A 261 -1.38 -3.30 -9.49
N ASN A 262 -1.98 -3.60 -8.35
CA ASN A 262 -2.03 -2.76 -7.16
C ASN A 262 -1.45 -3.51 -5.95
N CYS A 263 -1.35 -2.83 -4.82
CA CYS A 263 -0.86 -3.39 -3.55
C CYS A 263 -1.45 -4.76 -3.18
N THR A 264 -2.76 -4.89 -3.32
CA THR A 264 -3.52 -6.10 -2.98
C THR A 264 -3.30 -7.20 -4.02
N THR A 265 -3.45 -6.89 -5.32
CA THR A 265 -3.30 -7.90 -6.38
C THR A 265 -1.88 -8.44 -6.47
N GLU A 266 -0.87 -7.60 -6.27
CA GLU A 266 0.53 -8.04 -6.27
C GLU A 266 0.79 -8.98 -5.08
N SER A 267 0.29 -8.65 -3.88
CA SER A 267 0.38 -9.53 -2.71
C SER A 267 -0.30 -10.88 -2.96
N LEU A 268 -1.50 -10.88 -3.56
CA LEU A 268 -2.22 -12.11 -3.90
C LEU A 268 -1.52 -12.93 -4.99
N ARG A 269 -0.89 -12.29 -5.99
CA ARG A 269 -0.08 -12.99 -7.01
C ARG A 269 1.12 -13.73 -6.42
N ILE A 270 1.73 -13.19 -5.36
CA ILE A 270 2.82 -13.88 -4.65
C ILE A 270 2.25 -15.10 -3.92
N ILE A 271 1.11 -14.93 -3.24
CA ILE A 271 0.40 -16.03 -2.58
C ILE A 271 0.07 -17.13 -3.60
N ASP A 272 -0.52 -16.76 -4.73
CA ASP A 272 -0.95 -17.69 -5.79
C ASP A 272 0.21 -18.52 -6.33
N ARG A 273 1.33 -17.85 -6.66
CA ARG A 273 2.56 -18.53 -7.07
C ARG A 273 3.12 -19.47 -6.00
N THR A 274 2.92 -19.15 -4.73
CA THR A 274 3.46 -19.93 -3.61
C THR A 274 2.66 -21.20 -3.37
N ILE A 275 1.33 -21.12 -3.48
CA ILE A 275 0.45 -22.26 -3.22
C ILE A 275 0.05 -23.01 -4.50
N GLY A 276 0.50 -22.54 -5.66
CA GLY A 276 0.13 -23.11 -6.96
C GLY A 276 -1.32 -22.83 -7.36
N TYR A 277 -1.92 -21.77 -6.83
CA TYR A 277 -3.29 -21.38 -7.17
C TYR A 277 -3.33 -20.77 -8.57
N ASN A 278 -4.22 -21.26 -9.43
CA ASN A 278 -4.40 -20.74 -10.77
C ASN A 278 -5.85 -20.24 -10.94
N PRO A 279 -6.08 -18.91 -10.91
CA PRO A 279 -7.43 -18.35 -11.01
C PRO A 279 -8.09 -18.62 -12.37
N LYS A 280 -7.33 -19.00 -13.41
CA LYS A 280 -7.87 -19.30 -14.75
C LYS A 280 -8.51 -20.69 -14.87
N ILE A 281 -8.24 -21.58 -13.93
CA ILE A 281 -8.84 -22.93 -13.89
C ILE A 281 -10.22 -22.87 -13.21
N LEU A 282 -10.49 -21.79 -12.48
CA LEU A 282 -11.82 -21.49 -11.96
C LEU A 282 -12.70 -20.90 -13.08
N PRO A 283 -14.04 -21.09 -13.03
CA PRO A 283 -14.96 -20.53 -14.02
C PRO A 283 -14.66 -19.05 -14.27
N GLN A 284 -14.77 -18.59 -15.53
CA GLN A 284 -14.57 -17.17 -15.89
C GLN A 284 -15.39 -16.21 -15.02
N GLU A 285 -16.49 -16.69 -14.45
CA GLU A 285 -17.34 -15.96 -13.51
C GLU A 285 -16.72 -15.67 -12.13
N GLN A 286 -15.49 -16.10 -11.90
CA GLN A 286 -14.76 -15.97 -10.63
C GLN A 286 -13.43 -15.24 -10.78
N GLN A 287 -13.18 -14.57 -11.92
CA GLN A 287 -11.98 -13.75 -12.06
C GLN A 287 -11.98 -12.61 -11.03
N GLU A 288 -10.90 -12.53 -10.25
CA GLU A 288 -10.76 -11.54 -9.20
C GLU A 288 -10.39 -10.19 -9.81
N TYR A 289 -11.39 -9.30 -9.90
CA TYR A 289 -11.16 -7.89 -10.07
C TYR A 289 -11.00 -7.26 -8.68
N PHE A 290 -10.22 -6.20 -8.57
CA PHE A 290 -10.14 -5.38 -7.36
C PHE A 290 -10.59 -3.99 -7.76
N VAL A 291 -11.65 -3.47 -7.14
CA VAL A 291 -12.14 -2.14 -7.50
C VAL A 291 -11.27 -1.11 -6.85
N SER A 292 -10.79 -0.24 -7.72
CA SER A 292 -10.57 1.16 -7.41
C SER A 292 -11.32 1.99 -8.43
N LEU A 293 -11.97 3.02 -7.92
CA LEU A 293 -12.52 4.20 -8.58
C LEU A 293 -12.65 4.16 -10.12
N PRO A 294 -13.86 4.32 -10.68
CA PRO A 294 -14.04 4.56 -12.11
C PRO A 294 -13.75 6.02 -12.45
N MET A 295 -13.07 6.25 -13.56
CA MET A 295 -12.16 7.37 -13.61
C MET A 295 -11.74 7.79 -15.03
N GLY A 296 -12.14 9.01 -15.40
CA GLY A 296 -11.92 9.63 -16.70
C GLY A 296 -11.88 11.16 -16.60
N VAL A 297 -12.07 11.85 -17.72
CA VAL A 297 -11.90 13.30 -17.89
C VAL A 297 -12.70 14.11 -16.85
N ASP A 298 -13.92 13.69 -16.51
CA ASP A 298 -14.77 14.36 -15.53
C ASP A 298 -14.16 14.38 -14.11
N PHE A 299 -13.44 13.32 -13.73
CA PHE A 299 -12.79 13.27 -12.42
C PHE A 299 -11.50 14.10 -12.38
N ASN A 300 -10.78 14.16 -13.50
CA ASN A 300 -9.63 15.04 -13.65
C ASN A 300 -10.05 16.51 -13.46
N GLN A 301 -11.22 16.89 -13.98
CA GLN A 301 -11.77 18.23 -13.79
C GLN A 301 -12.10 18.51 -12.31
N ALA A 302 -12.76 17.56 -11.62
CA ALA A 302 -13.11 17.69 -10.20
C ALA A 302 -11.87 17.76 -9.27
N ALA A 303 -10.83 16.99 -9.56
CA ALA A 303 -9.58 16.99 -8.81
C ALA A 303 -8.73 18.25 -9.04
N LEU A 304 -8.65 18.73 -10.29
CA LEU A 304 -7.95 19.97 -10.63
C LEU A 304 -8.63 21.20 -10.02
N ASN A 305 -9.94 21.16 -9.85
CA ASN A 305 -10.73 22.25 -9.26
C ASN A 305 -10.68 22.30 -7.72
N ARG A 306 -9.95 21.38 -7.05
CA ARG A 306 -9.81 21.31 -5.58
C ARG A 306 -11.11 21.10 -4.79
N GLU A 307 -12.14 20.50 -5.40
CA GLU A 307 -13.46 20.30 -4.77
C GLU A 307 -13.65 18.90 -4.15
N LEU A 308 -12.58 18.12 -3.95
CA LEU A 308 -12.66 16.76 -3.43
C LEU A 308 -12.54 16.74 -1.90
N THR A 309 -13.69 16.82 -1.24
CA THR A 309 -13.88 16.37 0.15
C THR A 309 -14.11 14.86 0.17
N SER A 310 -14.03 14.22 1.35
CA SER A 310 -14.38 12.79 1.47
C SER A 310 -15.82 12.49 1.02
N GLU A 311 -16.75 13.41 1.24
CA GLU A 311 -18.15 13.29 0.80
C GLU A 311 -18.30 13.43 -0.71
N THR A 312 -17.73 14.46 -1.33
CA THR A 312 -17.83 14.65 -2.79
C THR A 312 -17.09 13.58 -3.58
N LEU A 313 -16.00 13.04 -3.02
CA LEU A 313 -15.32 11.88 -3.56
C LEU A 313 -16.21 10.63 -3.47
N ASN A 314 -16.87 10.37 -2.34
CA ASN A 314 -17.78 9.25 -2.18
C ASN A 314 -18.95 9.29 -3.18
N GLU A 315 -19.57 10.46 -3.34
CA GLU A 315 -20.71 10.66 -4.26
C GLU A 315 -20.29 10.48 -5.72
N PHE A 316 -19.18 11.11 -6.13
CA PHE A 316 -18.65 10.97 -7.48
C PHE A 316 -18.43 9.50 -7.85
N LEU A 317 -17.84 8.73 -6.94
CA LEU A 317 -17.50 7.34 -7.20
C LEU A 317 -18.70 6.42 -7.19
N ALA A 318 -19.68 6.66 -6.33
CA ALA A 318 -20.95 5.95 -6.37
C ALA A 318 -21.64 6.14 -7.73
N GLU A 319 -21.62 7.36 -8.29
CA GLU A 319 -22.20 7.66 -9.61
C GLU A 319 -21.42 7.00 -10.76
N GLN A 320 -20.10 6.94 -10.66
CA GLN A 320 -19.30 6.29 -11.69
C GLN A 320 -19.43 4.75 -11.63
N ILE A 321 -19.55 4.15 -10.44
CA ILE A 321 -19.73 2.69 -10.28
C ILE A 321 -21.05 2.25 -10.92
N LYS A 322 -22.12 3.07 -10.81
CA LYS A 322 -23.41 2.83 -11.47
C LYS A 322 -23.32 2.82 -13.01
N LYS A 323 -22.34 3.51 -13.58
CA LYS A 323 -22.14 3.63 -15.04
C LYS A 323 -21.24 2.55 -15.63
N MET A 324 -20.52 1.81 -14.78
CA MET A 324 -19.75 0.67 -15.25
C MET A 324 -20.73 -0.38 -15.82
N PRO A 325 -20.38 -1.10 -16.90
CA PRO A 325 -21.12 -2.31 -17.28
C PRO A 325 -21.21 -3.23 -16.06
N PRO A 326 -22.13 -4.21 -16.02
CA PRO A 326 -22.17 -5.19 -14.94
C PRO A 326 -20.90 -6.05 -14.95
N ILE A 327 -19.82 -5.46 -14.45
CA ILE A 327 -18.54 -6.05 -14.16
C ILE A 327 -18.81 -6.94 -12.95
N GLN A 328 -18.28 -8.15 -13.01
CA GLN A 328 -18.23 -9.04 -11.87
C GLN A 328 -17.67 -8.27 -10.68
N LEU A 329 -18.46 -8.16 -9.60
CA LEU A 329 -18.03 -7.39 -8.44
C LEU A 329 -16.64 -7.86 -8.00
N PRO A 330 -15.75 -6.92 -7.67
CA PRO A 330 -14.42 -7.26 -7.20
C PRO A 330 -14.49 -8.21 -6.01
N THR A 331 -13.52 -9.10 -5.87
CA THR A 331 -13.46 -9.96 -4.70
C THR A 331 -12.81 -9.19 -3.55
N ALA A 332 -13.50 -9.08 -2.41
CA ALA A 332 -12.93 -8.43 -1.24
C ALA A 332 -11.64 -9.16 -0.83
N PRO A 333 -10.59 -8.46 -0.35
CA PRO A 333 -9.31 -9.11 -0.07
C PRO A 333 -9.43 -10.26 0.94
N TYR A 334 -10.30 -10.13 1.95
CA TYR A 334 -10.59 -11.23 2.89
C TYR A 334 -11.17 -12.46 2.16
N ASP A 335 -12.20 -12.26 1.35
CA ASP A 335 -12.85 -13.34 0.58
C ASP A 335 -11.88 -14.00 -0.39
N ALA A 336 -10.95 -13.23 -0.97
CA ALA A 336 -9.89 -13.74 -1.83
C ALA A 336 -8.98 -14.73 -1.07
N ILE A 337 -8.63 -14.44 0.19
CA ILE A 337 -7.85 -15.35 1.04
C ILE A 337 -8.67 -16.59 1.43
N VAL A 338 -9.97 -16.44 1.70
CA VAL A 338 -10.87 -17.57 2.00
C VAL A 338 -10.96 -18.53 0.81
N ARG A 339 -11.15 -18.02 -0.41
CA ARG A 339 -11.22 -18.84 -1.64
C ARG A 339 -9.95 -19.65 -1.91
N ARG A 340 -8.80 -19.14 -1.47
CA ARG A 340 -7.51 -19.85 -1.54
C ARG A 340 -7.34 -20.95 -0.47
N GLY A 341 -8.34 -21.14 0.40
CA GLY A 341 -8.28 -22.10 1.49
C GLY A 341 -7.27 -21.72 2.58
N LEU A 342 -6.95 -20.42 2.70
CA LEU A 342 -5.89 -19.94 3.60
C LEU A 342 -6.40 -19.42 4.94
N VAL A 343 -7.69 -19.60 5.23
CA VAL A 343 -8.32 -19.24 6.51
C VAL A 343 -8.76 -20.50 7.25
N ASN A 344 -8.33 -20.63 8.51
CA ASN A 344 -8.77 -21.68 9.43
C ASN A 344 -9.00 -21.11 10.85
N SER A 345 -9.23 -21.97 11.84
CA SER A 345 -9.50 -21.57 13.23
C SER A 345 -8.36 -20.78 13.90
N GLN A 346 -7.13 -20.87 13.39
CA GLN A 346 -5.95 -20.15 13.89
C GLN A 346 -5.63 -18.88 13.10
N SER A 347 -6.39 -18.57 12.05
CA SER A 347 -6.14 -17.43 11.17
C SER A 347 -6.51 -16.09 11.78
N LYS A 348 -7.44 -16.07 12.73
CA LYS A 348 -7.88 -14.82 13.38
C LYS A 348 -6.77 -14.27 14.28
N LEU A 349 -6.39 -13.02 14.03
CA LEU A 349 -5.48 -12.24 14.87
C LEU A 349 -6.19 -10.96 15.36
N PRO A 350 -5.73 -10.33 16.44
CA PRO A 350 -6.11 -8.95 16.74
C PRO A 350 -5.77 -8.03 15.56
N ASN A 351 -6.58 -7.00 15.34
CA ASN A 351 -6.25 -5.96 14.38
C ASN A 351 -4.94 -5.26 14.80
N LEU A 352 -4.27 -4.61 13.85
CA LEU A 352 -2.97 -3.97 14.13
C LEU A 352 -3.08 -2.91 15.23
N GLU A 353 -4.20 -2.18 15.28
CA GLU A 353 -4.48 -1.18 16.31
C GLU A 353 -4.63 -1.78 17.71
N GLN A 354 -5.08 -3.03 17.78
CA GLN A 354 -5.21 -3.76 19.06
C GLN A 354 -3.84 -4.28 19.52
N GLU A 355 -3.00 -4.73 18.58
CA GLU A 355 -1.63 -5.20 18.87
C GLU A 355 -0.70 -4.02 19.25
N PHE A 356 -0.88 -2.85 18.62
CA PHE A 356 -0.05 -1.64 18.76
C PHE A 356 -0.88 -0.46 19.28
N ALA A 357 -1.59 -0.67 20.38
CA ALA A 357 -2.52 0.33 20.91
C ALA A 357 -1.84 1.66 21.28
N ALA A 358 -0.56 1.66 21.65
CA ALA A 358 0.15 2.89 22.03
C ALA A 358 0.31 3.86 20.86
N GLU A 359 0.64 3.33 19.68
CA GLU A 359 0.85 4.08 18.45
C GLU A 359 -0.46 4.64 17.90
N PHE A 360 -1.57 3.93 18.09
CA PHE A 360 -2.89 4.34 17.61
C PHE A 360 -3.70 5.21 18.60
N LYS A 361 -3.28 5.33 19.87
CA LYS A 361 -4.00 6.11 20.91
C LYS A 361 -4.20 7.59 20.57
N ASN A 362 -3.30 8.18 19.78
CA ASN A 362 -3.35 9.61 19.46
C ASN A 362 -4.15 9.93 18.20
N LYS A 363 -4.73 8.91 17.54
CA LYS A 363 -5.57 9.13 16.37
C LYS A 363 -6.95 9.61 16.81
N LYS A 364 -7.23 10.92 16.67
CA LYS A 364 -8.61 11.42 16.71
C LYS A 364 -9.36 10.77 15.53
N ARG A 365 -10.32 9.91 15.84
CA ARG A 365 -11.19 9.27 14.85
C ARG A 365 -12.14 10.28 14.21
#